data_AF-A0A9D6IL93-F1
#
_entry.id   AF-A0A9D6IL93-F1
#
_cell.length_a   1.000
_cell.length_b   1.000
_cell.length_c   1.000
_cell.angle_alpha   90.00
_cell.angle_beta   90.00
_cell.angle_gamma   90.00
#
_symmetry.space_group_name_H-M   'P 1'
#
loop_
_entity.id
_entity.type
_entity.pdbx_description
1 polymer ?
#
loop_
_entity_poly.entity_id
_entity_poly.type
_entity_poly.pdbx_seq_one_letter_code
_entity_poly.pdbx_strand_id
1 'polypeptide(L)'
;MSGWEAKFCLDRNQVRWVLLEGVINRKTPQDDPDKGMNLAIEKIQSIENTQVERRHENPLARPAMVAGFLILALFGWLSTITLWAGVPGLIIGAIVLGWGLLRLGGTTERLDAFQIVAPGTNPKDWYIVGSHLEVLGFIEGLRKEIQQIQNRQAALKN
;
A
#
# COMPACT_ATOMS: atom_id res chain seq x y z
N MET A 1 14.99 -17.85 28.23
CA MET A 1 14.12 -17.07 27.32
C MET A 1 14.21 -15.62 27.76
N SER A 2 15.18 -14.86 27.23
CA SER A 2 15.19 -13.41 27.45
C SER A 2 14.00 -12.83 26.69
N GLY A 3 13.17 -12.03 27.35
CA GLY A 3 12.15 -11.24 26.66
C GLY A 3 12.88 -10.16 25.86
N TRP A 4 12.80 -10.23 24.53
CA TRP A 4 13.36 -9.19 23.67
C TRP A 4 12.35 -8.05 23.64
N GLU A 5 12.59 -6.99 24.39
CA GLU A 5 11.72 -5.81 24.38
C GLU A 5 11.95 -5.00 23.09
N ALA A 6 10.93 -4.94 22.24
CA ALA A 6 10.93 -4.08 21.07
C ALA A 6 10.97 -2.61 21.50
N LYS A 7 11.95 -1.87 20.98
CA LYS A 7 12.10 -0.43 21.29
C LYS A 7 11.00 0.39 20.60
N PHE A 8 10.56 -0.06 19.42
CA PHE A 8 9.38 0.47 18.74
C PHE A 8 8.65 -0.62 17.95
N CYS A 9 7.32 -0.58 17.94
CA CYS A 9 6.46 -1.44 17.14
C CYS A 9 5.38 -0.59 16.47
N LEU A 10 5.22 -0.73 15.15
CA LEU A 10 4.22 -0.05 14.35
C LEU A 10 3.49 -1.11 13.51
N ASP A 11 2.19 -1.26 13.72
CA ASP A 11 1.34 -2.14 12.92
C ASP A 11 0.44 -1.28 12.03
N ARG A 12 0.72 -1.22 10.72
CA ARG A 12 -0.04 -0.37 9.80
C ARG A 12 -0.25 -1.03 8.45
N ASN A 13 -1.49 -0.97 7.96
CA ASN A 13 -1.90 -1.59 6.69
C ASN A 13 -1.54 -3.09 6.63
N GLN A 14 -1.67 -3.80 7.75
CA GLN A 14 -1.30 -5.21 7.90
C GLN A 14 0.19 -5.49 7.70
N VAL A 15 1.03 -4.44 7.67
CA VAL A 15 2.48 -4.55 7.69
C VAL A 15 2.95 -4.16 9.08
N ARG A 16 3.59 -5.11 9.76
CA ARG A 16 4.19 -4.89 11.06
C ARG A 16 5.66 -4.51 10.90
N TRP A 17 6.02 -3.39 11.51
CA TRP A 17 7.36 -2.86 11.59
C TRP A 17 7.82 -2.91 13.04
N VAL A 18 8.97 -3.53 13.27
CA VAL A 18 9.53 -3.65 14.62
C VAL A 18 10.98 -3.19 14.61
N LEU A 19 11.35 -2.37 15.58
CA LEU A 19 12.71 -1.96 15.83
C LEU A 19 13.25 -2.65 17.09
N LEU A 20 14.21 -3.55 16.89
CA LEU A 20 14.84 -4.36 17.93
C LEU A 20 16.36 -4.21 17.81
N GLU A 21 17.00 -3.66 18.85
CA GLU A 21 18.47 -3.62 18.98
C GLU A 21 19.23 -3.13 17.73
N GLY A 22 18.72 -2.12 17.04
CA GLY A 22 19.37 -1.62 15.83
C GLY A 22 19.01 -2.37 14.55
N VAL A 23 17.98 -3.22 14.55
CA VAL A 23 17.46 -3.93 13.37
C VAL A 23 15.98 -3.62 13.16
N ILE A 24 15.63 -3.22 11.94
CA ILE A 24 14.25 -3.08 11.48
C ILE A 24 13.80 -4.42 10.93
N ASN A 25 12.74 -4.99 11.51
CA ASN A 25 12.04 -6.13 10.97
C ASN A 25 10.72 -5.66 10.34
N ARG A 26 10.50 -6.02 9.07
CA ARG A 26 9.25 -5.82 8.35
C ARG A 26 8.59 -7.18 8.13
N LYS A 27 7.33 -7.31 8.54
CA LYS A 27 6.46 -8.45 8.23
C LYS A 27 5.21 -8.00 7.49
N THR A 28 4.96 -8.57 6.33
CA THR A 28 3.73 -8.40 5.55
C THR A 28 2.81 -9.61 5.72
N PRO A 29 1.52 -9.54 5.30
CA PRO A 29 0.59 -10.67 5.42
C PRO A 29 0.95 -11.88 4.55
N GLN A 30 1.85 -11.67 3.58
CA GLN A 30 2.27 -12.68 2.61
C GLN A 30 3.56 -13.40 3.05
N ASP A 31 4.20 -12.89 4.09
CA ASP A 31 5.44 -13.44 4.64
C ASP A 31 5.13 -14.64 5.55
N ASP A 32 5.99 -15.66 5.53
CA ASP A 32 5.91 -16.79 6.47
C ASP A 32 5.96 -16.26 7.92
N PRO A 33 5.27 -16.89 8.88
CA PRO A 33 5.26 -16.44 10.28
C PRO A 33 6.67 -16.31 10.87
N ASP A 34 7.61 -17.12 10.38
CA ASP A 34 9.01 -17.17 10.80
C ASP A 34 9.97 -16.37 9.88
N LYS A 35 9.52 -15.82 8.74
CA LYS A 35 10.39 -15.10 7.81
C LYS A 35 9.90 -13.68 7.57
N GLY A 36 10.51 -12.70 8.23
CA GLY A 36 10.37 -11.28 7.90
C GLY A 36 11.59 -10.75 7.16
N MET A 37 11.48 -9.59 6.53
CA MET A 37 12.64 -8.88 5.98
C MET A 37 13.33 -8.12 7.12
N ASN A 38 14.64 -8.33 7.28
CA ASN A 38 15.44 -7.66 8.29
C ASN A 38 16.41 -6.66 7.64
N LEU A 39 16.48 -5.46 8.20
CA LEU A 39 17.43 -4.43 7.80
C LEU A 39 18.12 -3.86 9.02
N ALA A 40 19.44 -4.03 9.11
CA ALA A 40 20.23 -3.39 10.15
C ALA A 40 20.26 -1.87 9.94
N ILE A 41 20.03 -1.09 11.00
CA ILE A 41 20.03 0.37 10.99
C ILE A 41 21.36 0.92 10.49
N GLU A 42 22.47 0.24 10.80
CA GLU A 42 23.82 0.62 10.36
C GLU A 42 23.99 0.65 8.83
N LYS A 43 23.12 -0.06 8.10
CA LYS A 43 23.11 -0.09 6.63
C LYS A 43 22.21 0.98 6.02
N ILE A 44 21.44 1.72 6.82
CA ILE A 44 20.55 2.78 6.33
C ILE A 44 21.41 3.99 5.96
N GLN A 45 21.31 4.41 4.70
CA GLN A 45 22.00 5.62 4.20
C GLN A 45 21.17 6.88 4.41
N SER A 46 19.88 6.83 4.06
CA SER A 46 18.97 7.96 4.16
C SER A 46 17.54 7.49 4.43
N ILE A 47 16.74 8.39 5.03
CA ILE A 47 15.29 8.27 5.12
C ILE A 47 14.68 9.45 4.38
N GLU A 48 14.16 9.19 3.19
CA GLU A 48 13.65 10.20 2.26
C GLU A 48 12.13 10.30 2.35
N ASN A 49 11.59 11.51 2.23
CA ASN A 49 10.15 11.69 2.11
C ASN A 49 9.77 11.61 0.63
N THR A 50 8.80 10.75 0.31
CA THR A 50 8.34 10.48 -1.05
C THR A 50 6.83 10.40 -1.09
N GLN A 51 6.26 10.35 -2.28
CA GLN A 51 4.84 10.12 -2.48
C GLN A 51 4.63 8.79 -3.17
N VAL A 52 3.80 7.94 -2.58
CA VAL A 52 3.40 6.68 -3.17
C VAL A 52 2.02 6.87 -3.79
N GLU A 53 1.91 6.59 -5.08
CA GLU A 53 0.63 6.54 -5.77
C GLU A 53 -0.05 5.21 -5.45
N ARG A 54 -1.14 5.26 -4.68
CA ARG A 54 -1.98 4.10 -4.41
C ARG A 54 -3.18 4.15 -5.35
N ARG A 55 -3.27 3.16 -6.22
CA ARG A 55 -4.46 2.98 -7.05
C ARG A 55 -5.49 2.18 -6.28
N HIS A 56 -6.61 2.83 -5.93
CA HIS A 56 -7.75 2.12 -5.38
C HIS A 56 -8.63 1.64 -6.54
N GLU A 57 -8.58 0.36 -6.84
CA GLU A 57 -9.50 -0.24 -7.79
C GLU A 57 -10.88 -0.37 -7.15
N ASN A 58 -11.94 0.01 -7.87
CA ASN A 58 -13.28 -0.17 -7.36
C ASN A 58 -13.70 -1.65 -7.56
N PRO A 59 -13.96 -2.42 -6.49
CA PRO A 59 -14.25 -3.85 -6.60
C PRO A 59 -15.54 -4.14 -7.39
N LEU A 60 -16.44 -3.15 -7.48
CA LEU A 60 -17.71 -3.25 -8.20
C LEU A 60 -17.60 -2.84 -9.68
N ALA A 61 -16.50 -2.22 -10.11
CA ALA A 61 -16.37 -1.74 -11.49
C ALA A 61 -16.37 -2.90 -12.52
N ARG A 62 -15.61 -3.97 -12.26
CA ARG A 62 -15.58 -5.16 -13.14
C ARG A 62 -16.92 -5.89 -13.17
N PRO A 63 -17.55 -6.24 -12.02
CA PRO A 63 -18.89 -6.82 -12.01
C PRO A 63 -19.94 -5.95 -12.72
N ALA A 64 -19.90 -4.63 -12.53
CA ALA A 64 -20.81 -3.71 -13.18
C ALA A 64 -20.66 -3.70 -14.70
N MET A 65 -19.42 -3.73 -15.23
CA MET A 65 -19.24 -3.84 -16.68
C MET A 65 -19.82 -5.13 -17.25
N VAL A 66 -19.60 -6.28 -16.58
CA VAL A 66 -20.14 -7.57 -17.02
C VAL A 66 -21.66 -7.54 -17.00
N ALA A 67 -22.27 -7.04 -15.92
CA ALA A 67 -23.71 -6.90 -15.81
C ALA A 67 -24.29 -5.97 -16.89
N GLY A 68 -23.68 -4.80 -17.11
CA GLY A 68 -24.09 -3.86 -18.15
C GLY A 68 -24.05 -4.47 -19.54
N PHE A 69 -23.00 -5.24 -19.85
CA PHE A 69 -22.88 -5.96 -21.13
C PHE A 69 -23.97 -7.02 -21.30
N LEU A 70 -24.24 -7.82 -20.26
CA LEU A 70 -25.29 -8.85 -20.30
C LEU A 70 -26.68 -8.23 -20.46
N ILE A 71 -26.96 -7.12 -19.79
CA ILE A 71 -28.21 -6.37 -19.93
C ILE A 71 -28.34 -5.84 -21.36
N LEU A 72 -27.29 -5.24 -21.92
CA LEU A 72 -27.29 -4.75 -23.31
C LEU A 72 -27.53 -5.89 -24.31
N ALA A 73 -26.88 -7.04 -24.13
CA ALA A 73 -27.07 -8.20 -25.00
C ALA A 73 -28.50 -8.73 -24.93
N LEU A 74 -29.05 -8.89 -23.72
CA LEU A 74 -30.40 -9.41 -23.49
C LEU A 74 -31.47 -8.48 -24.07
N PHE A 75 -31.38 -7.19 -23.79
CA PHE A 75 -32.36 -6.20 -24.26
C PHE A 75 -32.14 -5.79 -25.72
N GLY A 76 -30.91 -5.91 -26.23
CA GLY A 76 -30.63 -5.82 -27.66
C GLY A 76 -31.33 -6.92 -28.43
N TRP A 77 -31.28 -8.16 -27.93
CA TRP A 77 -32.09 -9.25 -28.48
C TRP A 77 -33.59 -8.96 -28.34
N LEU A 78 -34.08 -8.61 -27.15
CA LEU A 78 -35.52 -8.34 -26.96
C LEU A 78 -36.04 -7.20 -27.85
N SER A 79 -35.21 -6.21 -28.18
CA SER A 79 -35.59 -5.10 -29.04
C SER A 79 -35.96 -5.53 -30.47
N THR A 80 -35.50 -6.71 -30.92
CA THR A 80 -35.89 -7.27 -32.22
C THR A 80 -37.31 -7.87 -32.19
N ILE A 81 -37.88 -8.07 -31.00
CA ILE A 81 -39.21 -8.66 -30.78
C ILE A 81 -40.19 -7.60 -30.30
N THR A 82 -39.83 -6.82 -29.27
CA THR A 82 -40.67 -5.77 -28.69
C THR A 82 -39.86 -4.52 -28.36
N LEU A 83 -40.10 -3.46 -29.14
CA LEU A 83 -39.40 -2.17 -29.01
C LEU A 83 -39.65 -1.50 -27.66
N TRP A 84 -40.88 -1.61 -27.12
CA TRP A 84 -41.30 -1.03 -25.85
C TRP A 84 -40.58 -1.62 -24.63
N ALA A 85 -40.17 -2.89 -24.68
CA ALA A 85 -39.42 -3.53 -23.60
C ALA A 85 -37.90 -3.47 -23.83
N GLY A 86 -37.45 -3.47 -25.10
CA GLY A 86 -36.04 -3.42 -25.47
C GLY A 86 -35.36 -2.08 -25.17
N VAL A 87 -35.99 -0.96 -25.51
CA VAL A 87 -35.36 0.38 -25.38
C VAL A 87 -35.04 0.75 -23.92
N PRO A 88 -35.95 0.58 -22.94
CA PRO A 88 -35.64 0.90 -21.54
C PRO A 88 -34.48 0.06 -20.98
N GLY A 89 -34.44 -1.23 -21.30
CA GLY A 89 -33.37 -2.12 -20.83
C GLY A 89 -32.02 -1.82 -21.48
N LEU A 90 -32.00 -1.41 -22.74
CA LEU A 90 -30.78 -0.93 -23.40
C LEU A 90 -30.23 0.33 -22.72
N ILE A 91 -31.09 1.27 -22.34
CA ILE A 91 -30.67 2.49 -21.62
C ILE A 91 -30.04 2.12 -20.27
N ILE A 92 -30.69 1.23 -19.50
CA ILE A 92 -30.17 0.78 -18.21
C ILE A 92 -28.82 0.08 -18.39
N GLY A 93 -28.71 -0.83 -19.37
CA GLY A 93 -27.46 -1.53 -19.66
C GLY A 93 -26.31 -0.59 -20.02
N ALA A 94 -26.59 0.45 -20.82
CA ALA A 94 -25.60 1.46 -21.20
C ALA A 94 -25.14 2.29 -19.99
N ILE A 95 -26.06 2.68 -19.09
CA ILE A 95 -25.72 3.43 -17.86
C ILE A 95 -24.82 2.60 -16.95
N VAL A 96 -25.18 1.33 -16.71
CA VAL A 96 -24.42 0.43 -15.83
C VAL A 96 -23.03 0.15 -16.43
N LEU A 97 -22.94 -0.11 -17.73
CA LEU A 97 -21.67 -0.30 -18.44
C LEU A 97 -20.79 0.95 -18.36
N GLY A 98 -21.35 2.12 -18.66
CA GLY A 98 -20.64 3.40 -18.63
C GLY A 98 -20.10 3.73 -17.24
N TRP A 99 -20.90 3.49 -16.20
CA TRP A 99 -20.45 3.65 -14.82
C TRP A 99 -19.29 2.70 -14.47
N GLY A 100 -19.37 1.44 -14.89
CA GLY A 100 -18.30 0.45 -14.70
C GLY A 100 -17.00 0.86 -15.38
N LEU A 101 -17.08 1.33 -16.64
CA LEU A 101 -15.93 1.80 -17.42
C LEU A 101 -15.25 3.01 -16.78
N LEU A 102 -16.02 4.01 -16.34
CA LEU A 102 -15.48 5.21 -15.69
C LEU A 102 -14.75 4.89 -14.37
N ARG A 103 -15.21 3.87 -13.65
CA ARG A 103 -14.60 3.47 -12.37
C ARG A 103 -13.56 2.36 -12.49
N LEU A 104 -13.36 1.80 -13.68
CA LEU A 104 -12.39 0.75 -13.94
C LEU A 104 -10.95 1.22 -13.77
N GLY A 105 -10.69 2.48 -14.12
CA GLY A 105 -9.39 3.11 -13.97
C GLY A 105 -8.96 3.33 -12.53
N GLY A 106 -9.85 3.07 -11.55
CA GLY A 106 -9.61 3.32 -10.14
C GLY A 106 -9.39 4.81 -9.83
N THR A 107 -9.34 5.13 -8.55
CA THR A 107 -8.89 6.44 -8.09
C THR A 107 -7.42 6.34 -7.69
N THR A 108 -6.59 7.20 -8.25
CA THR A 108 -5.19 7.35 -7.83
C THR A 108 -5.14 8.33 -6.67
N GLU A 109 -4.77 7.82 -5.50
CA GLU A 109 -4.53 8.65 -4.31
C GLU A 109 -3.01 8.79 -4.12
N ARG A 110 -2.54 10.03 -3.96
CA ARG A 110 -1.14 10.31 -3.60
C ARG A 110 -1.04 10.35 -2.09
N LEU A 111 -0.26 9.44 -1.54
CA LEU A 111 -0.04 9.34 -0.10
C LEU A 111 1.42 9.68 0.22
N ASP A 112 1.63 10.53 1.22
CA ASP A 112 2.96 10.78 1.75
C ASP A 112 3.53 9.51 2.41
N ALA A 113 4.79 9.22 2.12
CA ALA A 113 5.48 8.03 2.58
C ALA A 113 6.96 8.31 2.86
N PHE A 114 7.52 7.59 3.82
CA PHE A 114 8.93 7.64 4.14
C PHE A 114 9.62 6.41 3.54
N GLN A 115 10.63 6.63 2.72
CA GLN A 115 11.44 5.61 2.09
C GLN A 115 12.73 5.41 2.86
N ILE A 116 13.04 4.18 3.25
CA ILE A 116 14.33 3.83 3.85
C ILE A 116 15.24 3.33 2.74
N VAL A 117 16.35 4.03 2.50
CA VAL A 117 17.34 3.68 1.47
C VAL A 117 18.52 2.97 2.13
N ALA A 118 18.82 1.76 1.65
CA ALA A 118 19.96 0.97 2.08
C ALA A 118 20.62 0.25 0.88
N PRO A 119 21.94 0.01 0.90
CA PRO A 119 22.63 -0.66 -0.20
C PRO A 119 22.24 -2.14 -0.25
N GLY A 120 21.95 -2.63 -1.46
CA GLY A 120 21.60 -4.03 -1.71
C GLY A 120 20.15 -4.41 -1.36
N THR A 121 19.28 -3.44 -1.05
CA THR A 121 17.84 -3.65 -0.89
C THR A 121 17.05 -2.92 -1.96
N ASN A 122 15.86 -3.42 -2.30
CA ASN A 122 14.94 -2.72 -3.17
C ASN A 122 14.21 -1.64 -2.35
N PRO A 123 14.40 -0.34 -2.66
CA PRO A 123 13.82 0.74 -1.88
C PRO A 123 12.29 0.74 -1.86
N LYS A 124 11.63 0.04 -2.81
CA LYS A 124 10.17 -0.06 -2.86
C LYS A 124 9.58 -0.97 -1.78
N ASP A 125 10.38 -1.88 -1.26
CA ASP A 125 9.99 -2.79 -0.18
C ASP A 125 10.08 -2.11 1.20
N TRP A 126 10.65 -0.91 1.25
CA TRP A 126 10.91 -0.17 2.49
C TRP A 126 10.20 1.18 2.54
N TYR A 127 8.97 1.23 2.02
CA TYR A 127 8.08 2.38 2.16
C TYR A 127 7.19 2.27 3.39
N ILE A 128 7.21 3.31 4.22
CA ILE A 128 6.31 3.47 5.36
C ILE A 128 5.38 4.64 5.04
N VAL A 129 4.13 4.33 4.70
CA VAL A 129 3.10 5.35 4.40
C VAL A 129 2.70 6.08 5.68
N GLY A 130 2.76 7.42 5.68
CA GLY A 130 2.72 8.17 6.93
C GLY A 130 2.27 9.62 6.84
N SER A 131 1.02 9.88 7.26
CA SER A 131 0.55 11.17 7.79
C SER A 131 0.11 11.08 9.27
N HIS A 132 0.32 9.92 9.90
CA HIS A 132 -0.13 9.64 11.28
C HIS A 132 1.00 9.89 12.27
N LEU A 133 0.66 10.41 13.46
CA LEU A 133 1.64 10.75 14.51
C LEU A 133 2.53 9.57 14.91
N GLU A 134 1.99 8.35 14.92
CA GLU A 134 2.76 7.14 15.23
C GLU A 134 3.85 6.85 14.19
N VAL A 135 3.58 7.11 12.90
CA VAL A 135 4.58 6.92 11.85
C VAL A 135 5.67 7.99 11.95
N LEU A 136 5.27 9.25 12.16
CA LEU A 136 6.23 10.33 12.38
C LEU A 136 7.11 10.05 13.60
N GLY A 137 6.51 9.61 14.72
CA GLY A 137 7.24 9.22 15.92
C GLY A 137 8.19 8.04 15.71
N PHE A 138 7.79 7.03 14.94
CA PHE A 138 8.65 5.91 14.56
C PHE A 138 9.85 6.35 13.73
N ILE A 139 9.62 7.21 12.72
CA ILE A 139 10.70 7.75 11.86
C ILE A 139 11.64 8.65 12.65
N GLU A 140 11.12 9.49 13.55
CA GLU A 140 11.95 10.30 14.44
C GLU A 140 12.78 9.45 15.40
N GLY A 141 12.20 8.37 15.94
CA GLY A 141 12.92 7.38 16.74
C GLY A 141 14.07 6.73 15.98
N LEU A 142 13.80 6.30 14.74
CA LEU A 142 14.80 5.73 13.83
C LEU A 142 15.93 6.74 13.54
N ARG A 143 15.61 7.99 13.22
CA ARG A 143 16.61 9.03 12.95
C ARG A 143 17.52 9.26 14.16
N LYS A 144 16.94 9.32 15.37
CA LYS A 144 17.72 9.47 16.62
C LYS A 144 18.65 8.29 16.84
N GLU A 145 18.20 7.07 16.56
CA GLU A 145 19.01 5.86 16.75
C GLU A 145 20.15 5.77 15.73
N ILE A 146 19.91 6.10 14.47
CA ILE A 146 20.96 6.24 13.44
C ILE A 146 22.02 7.23 13.90
N GLN A 147 21.60 8.41 14.38
CA GLN A 147 22.52 9.46 14.82
C GLN A 147 23.34 9.04 16.05
N GLN A 148 22.73 8.30 16.99
CA GLN A 148 23.45 7.75 18.15
C GLN A 148 24.51 6.73 17.75
N ILE A 149 24.22 5.85 16.78
CA ILE A 149 25.18 4.87 16.26
C ILE A 149 26.34 5.59 15.55
N GLN A 150 26.04 6.57 14.70
CA GLN A 150 27.06 7.37 14.01
C GLN A 150 27.97 8.10 15.01
N ASN A 151 27.41 8.71 16.05
CA ASN A 151 28.19 9.40 17.08
C ASN A 151 29.08 8.44 17.89
N ARG A 152 28.58 7.23 18.22
CA ARG A 152 29.40 6.20 18.88
C ARG A 152 30.53 5.70 17.99
N GLN A 153 30.27 5.47 16.71
CA GLN A 153 31.30 5.06 15.75
C GLN A 153 32.35 6.15 15.53
N ALA A 154 31.95 7.43 15.54
CA ALA A 154 32.88 8.56 15.46
C ALA A 154 33.73 8.70 16.73
N ALA A 155 33.15 8.46 17.91
CA ALA A 155 33.86 8.48 19.20
C ALA A 155 34.84 7.30 19.38
N LEU A 156 34.63 6.18 18.69
CA LEU A 156 35.54 5.03 18.69
C LEU A 156 36.69 5.16 17.67
N LYS A 157 36.61 6.14 16.75
CA LYS A 157 37.63 6.41 15.74
C LYS A 157 38.58 7.57 16.12
N ASN A 158 38.23 8.34 17.15
CA ASN A 158 39.10 9.36 17.77
C ASN A 158 39.73 8.78 19.04
#